data_AF-A0AAU0H214-F1
#
_entry.id   AF-A0AAU0H214-F1
#
_cell.length_a   1.000
_cell.length_b   1.000
_cell.length_c   1.000
_cell.angle_alpha   90.00
_cell.angle_beta   90.00
_cell.angle_gamma   90.00
#
_symmetry.space_group_name_H-M   'P 1'
#
loop_
_entity.id
_entity.type
_entity.pdbx_description
1 polymer ?
#
loop_
_entity_poly.entity_id
_entity_poly.type
_entity_poly.pdbx_seq_one_letter_code
_entity_poly.pdbx_strand_id
1 'polypeptide(L)' 'MFTFSALIYDGYKQQLVKGDYEDKNQFDAYLNAKFGVHVCMWTAKEPTQRVIDAMLHASLIAKNTASENQNLKAKY' A
#
# COMPACT_ATOMS: atom_id res chain seq x y z
N MET A 1 7.92 9.98 18.46
CA MET A 1 7.22 8.92 17.69
C MET A 1 6.55 9.59 16.50
N PHE A 2 6.71 9.03 15.31
CA PHE A 2 6.20 9.58 14.06
C PHE A 2 5.30 8.58 13.37
N THR A 3 4.22 9.08 12.75
CA THR A 3 3.37 8.25 11.91
C THR A 3 4.03 8.06 10.57
N PHE A 4 4.31 6.82 10.20
CA PHE A 4 4.75 6.47 8.85
C PHE A 4 3.61 5.84 8.07
N SER A 5 3.61 6.07 6.76
CA SER A 5 2.79 5.28 5.86
C SER A 5 3.55 4.91 4.60
N ALA A 6 3.29 3.70 4.13
CA ALA A 6 3.86 3.16 2.90
C ALA A 6 2.77 2.51 2.07
N LEU A 7 2.79 2.78 0.77
CA LEU A 7 2.04 1.99 -0.20
C LEU A 7 2.99 0.93 -0.74
N ILE A 8 2.69 -0.33 -0.47
CA ILE A 8 3.51 -1.45 -0.89
C ILE A 8 2.73 -2.40 -1.80
N TYR A 9 3.46 -3.17 -2.60
CA TYR A 9 2.96 -4.30 -3.36
C TYR A 9 3.66 -5.58 -2.89
N ASP A 10 2.90 -6.55 -2.42
CA ASP A 10 3.41 -7.82 -1.86
C ASP A 10 3.50 -8.95 -2.90
N GLY A 11 3.38 -8.62 -4.20
CA GLY A 11 3.30 -9.61 -5.28
C GLY A 11 1.89 -10.10 -5.59
N TYR A 12 0.92 -9.83 -4.72
CA TYR A 12 -0.49 -10.17 -4.94
C TYR A 12 -1.36 -8.92 -5.06
N LYS A 13 -1.24 -8.00 -4.09
CA LYS A 13 -2.08 -6.80 -4.02
C LYS A 13 -1.30 -5.60 -3.51
N GLN A 14 -1.77 -4.42 -3.90
CA GLN A 14 -1.32 -3.17 -3.30
C GLN A 14 -2.00 -2.99 -1.95
N GLN A 15 -1.23 -2.56 -0.95
CA GLN A 15 -1.69 -2.33 0.41
C GLN A 15 -1.09 -1.04 0.97
N LEU A 16 -1.94 -0.18 1.54
CA LEU A 16 -1.49 0.95 2.31
C LEU A 16 -1.25 0.49 3.75
N VAL A 17 -0.01 0.62 4.21
CA VAL A 17 0.43 0.28 5.55
C VAL A 17 0.68 1.57 6.31
N LYS A 18 0.08 1.71 7.48
CA LYS A 18 0.27 2.84 8.39
C LYS A 18 0.64 2.33 9.78
N GLY A 19 1.55 3.01 10.44
CA GLY A 19 1.84 2.78 11.85
C GLY A 19 2.73 3.85 12.44
N ASP A 20 2.78 3.89 13.76
CA ASP A 20 3.59 4.84 14.50
C ASP A 20 4.90 4.17 14.94
N TYR A 21 6.02 4.79 14.58
CA TYR A 21 7.36 4.26 14.83
C TYR A 21 8.29 5.37 15.31
N GLU A 22 9.36 5.02 16.01
CA GLU A 22 10.33 6.02 16.47
C GLU A 22 11.16 6.59 15.32
N ASP A 23 11.54 5.71 14.39
CA ASP A 23 12.32 6.05 13.20
C ASP A 23 11.90 5.23 11.98
N LYS A 24 12.46 5.59 10.83
CA LYS A 24 12.20 4.91 9.56
C LYS A 24 12.73 3.47 9.55
N ASN A 25 13.80 3.17 10.28
CA ASN A 25 14.42 1.84 10.30
C ASN A 25 13.52 0.82 10.99
N GLN A 26 12.85 1.20 12.10
CA GLN A 26 11.84 0.37 12.75
C GLN A 26 10.66 0.10 11.82
N PHE A 27 10.23 1.10 11.06
CA PHE A 27 9.16 0.93 10.09
C PHE A 27 9.56 0.00 8.93
N ASP A 28 10.76 0.18 8.36
CA ASP A 28 11.28 -0.67 7.30
C ASP A 28 11.49 -2.11 7.81
N ALA A 29 11.99 -2.29 9.03
CA ALA A 29 12.14 -3.59 9.67
C ALA A 29 10.77 -4.28 9.86
N TYR A 30 9.74 -3.53 10.24
CA TYR A 30 8.36 -4.03 10.30
C TYR A 30 7.86 -4.49 8.93
N LEU A 31 8.06 -3.68 7.88
CA LEU A 31 7.64 -4.04 6.52
C LEU A 31 8.33 -5.32 6.04
N ASN A 32 9.64 -5.42 6.27
CA ASN A 32 10.42 -6.61 5.93
C ASN A 32 9.98 -7.84 6.75
N ALA A 33 9.74 -7.69 8.06
CA ALA A 33 9.30 -8.79 8.91
C ALA A 33 7.90 -9.30 8.55
N LYS A 34 6.99 -8.39 8.18
CA LYS A 34 5.58 -8.72 7.91
C LYS A 34 5.35 -9.25 6.50
N PHE A 35 5.99 -8.64 5.50
CA PHE A 35 5.75 -8.96 4.09
C PHE A 35 6.91 -9.73 3.46
N GLY A 36 8.07 -9.81 4.11
CA GLY A 36 9.28 -10.38 3.52
C GLY A 36 9.71 -9.51 2.33
N VAL A 37 9.57 -10.06 1.13
CA VAL A 37 9.89 -9.37 -0.13
C VAL A 37 8.67 -8.57 -0.58
N HIS A 38 8.79 -7.24 -0.55
CA HIS A 38 7.75 -6.33 -1.01
C HIS A 38 8.37 -5.21 -1.85
N VAL A 39 7.59 -4.68 -2.80
CA VAL A 39 7.96 -3.49 -3.55
C VAL A 39 7.33 -2.29 -2.89
N CYS A 40 8.15 -1.38 -2.38
CA CYS A 40 7.67 -0.14 -1.83
C CYS A 40 7.46 0.89 -2.95
N MET A 41 6.21 1.27 -3.21
CA MET A 41 5.86 2.22 -4.27
C MET A 41 5.92 3.66 -3.79
N TRP A 42 5.62 3.89 -2.52
CA TRP A 42 5.65 5.21 -1.90
C TRP A 42 5.80 5.08 -0.38
N THR A 43 6.52 6.02 0.24
CA THR A 43 6.60 6.18 1.69
C THR A 43 6.54 7.64 2.07
N ALA A 44 5.86 7.98 3.15
CA ALA A 44 6.02 9.27 3.81
C ALA A 44 6.06 9.16 5.32
N LYS A 45 6.84 10.07 5.90
CA LYS A 45 6.81 10.42 7.31
C LYS A 45 5.76 11.51 7.50
N GLU A 46 4.84 11.30 8.43
CA GLU A 46 3.73 12.20 8.78
C GLU A 46 2.83 12.60 7.60
N PRO A 47 2.25 11.62 6.88
CA PRO A 47 1.37 11.94 5.77
C PRO A 47 0.05 12.55 6.24
N THR A 48 -0.43 13.55 5.48
CA THR A 48 -1.75 14.13 5.73
C THR A 48 -2.87 13.14 5.38
N GLN A 49 -4.00 13.24 6.08
CA GLN A 49 -5.14 12.35 5.86
C GLN A 49 -5.64 12.40 4.40
N ARG A 50 -5.59 13.57 3.75
CA ARG A 50 -5.97 13.72 2.34
C ARG A 50 -5.11 12.87 1.39
N VAL A 51 -3.82 12.73 1.68
CA VAL A 51 -2.90 11.90 0.87
C VAL A 51 -3.20 10.42 1.10
N ILE A 52 -3.44 10.03 2.35
CA ILE A 52 -3.86 8.66 2.72
C ILE A 52 -5.15 8.28 1.98
N ASP A 53 -6.16 9.15 2.02
CA ASP A 53 -7.47 8.90 1.40
C ASP A 53 -7.35 8.82 -0.13
N ALA A 54 -6.56 9.69 -0.74
CA ALA A 54 -6.30 9.64 -2.18
C ALA A 54 -5.61 8.33 -2.60
N MET A 55 -4.67 7.83 -1.80
CA MET A 55 -3.99 6.56 -2.06
C MET A 55 -4.90 5.35 -1.86
N LEU A 56 -5.74 5.36 -0.83
CA LEU A 56 -6.77 4.35 -0.62
C LEU A 56 -7.74 4.31 -1.81
N HIS A 57 -8.22 5.47 -2.25
CA HIS A 57 -9.11 5.58 -3.39
C HIS A 57 -8.44 5.05 -4.68
N ALA A 58 -7.19 5.43 -4.95
CA ALA A 58 -6.45 4.91 -6.11
C ALA A 58 -6.25 3.39 -6.05
N SER A 59 -5.94 2.83 -4.88
CA SER A 59 -5.80 1.39 -4.68
C SER A 59 -7.12 0.64 -4.90
N LEU A 60 -8.24 1.22 -4.49
CA LEU A 60 -9.58 0.65 -4.71
C LEU A 60 -9.98 0.68 -6.19
N ILE A 61 -9.71 1.79 -6.90
CA ILE A 61 -9.96 1.88 -8.35
C ILE A 61 -9.15 0.80 -9.08
N ALA A 62 -7.87 0.64 -8.75
CA ALA A 62 -7.02 -0.38 -9.37
C ALA A 62 -7.59 -1.80 -9.19
N LYS A 63 -8.18 -2.11 -8.03
CA LYS A 63 -8.86 -3.39 -7.79
C LYS A 63 -10.12 -3.55 -8.63
N ASN A 64 -10.94 -2.50 -8.74
CA ASN A 64 -12.18 -2.55 -9.52
C ASN A 64 -11.91 -2.74 -11.01
N THR A 65 -10.93 -2.01 -11.57
CA THR A 65 -10.56 -2.14 -12.99
C THR A 65 -9.92 -3.51 -13.30
N ALA A 66 -9.20 -4.11 -12.36
CA ALA A 66 -8.70 -5.48 -12.51
C ALA A 66 -9.85 -6.51 -12.50
N SER A 67 -10.84 -6.33 -11.64
CA SER A 67 -12.03 -7.19 -11.56
C SER A 67 -12.92 -7.10 -12.80
N GLU A 68 -13.09 -5.91 -13.38
CA GLU A 68 -13.85 -5.72 -14.63
C GLU A 68 -13.16 -6.38 -15.83
N ASN A 69 -11.84 -6.27 -15.93
CA ASN A 69 -11.07 -6.92 -17.01
C ASN A 69 -11.08 -8.46 -16.92
N GLN A 70 -11.16 -9.04 -15.71
CA GLN A 70 -11.32 -10.50 -15.55
C GLN A 70 -12.70 -10.98 -16.01
N ASN A 71 -13.76 -10.20 -15.76
CA ASN A 71 -15.12 -10.54 -16.21
C ASN A 71 -15.28 -10.46 -17.75
N LEU A 72 -14.55 -9.55 -18.39
CA LEU A 72 -14.55 -9.44 -19.86
C LEU A 72 -13.83 -10.61 -20.54
N LYS A 73 -12.77 -11.15 -19.93
CA LYS A 73 -12.06 -12.34 -20.46
C LYS A 73 -12.80 -13.66 -20.27
N ALA A 74 -13.74 -13.76 -19.33
CA ALA A 74 -14.50 -15.00 -19.09
C ALA A 74 -15.73 -15.17 -20.03
N LYS A 75 -16.00 -14.19 -20.90
CA LYS A 75 -17.15 -14.18 -21.82
C LYS A 75 -16.82 -14.48 -23.30
N TYR A 76 -15.58 -14.91 -23.60
CA TYR A 76 -15.16 -15.29 -24.94
C TYR A 76 -14.54 -16.69 -24.95
#